data_AF-A0A9D5NIF7-F1
#
_entry.id   AF-A0A9D5NIF7-F1
#
_cell.length_a   1.000
_cell.length_b   1.000
_cell.length_c   1.000
_cell.angle_alpha   90.00
_cell.angle_beta   90.00
_cell.angle_gamma   90.00
#
_symmetry.space_group_name_H-M   'P 1'
#
loop_
_entity.id
_entity.type
_entity.pdbx_description
1 polymer ?
#
loop_
_entity_poly.entity_id
_entity_poly.type
_entity_poly.pdbx_seq_one_letter_code
_entity_poly.pdbx_strand_id
1 'polypeptide(L)'
;MKQNKKGFTLIELLAVIVILAIIALIAVPVIMNIISNARKSAAADTAYSVLNAAELYYAEQLLENPNEAFAATTFTFTTTGDVTTVSPELELKGTMPTSGSVTLTSDGKASISAALEINGFSCSGVETITCS
;
A
#
# COMPACT_ATOMS: atom_id res chain seq x y z
N MET A 1 -55.80 31.13 5.72
CA MET A 1 -54.74 30.72 4.76
C MET A 1 -54.74 29.19 4.67
N LYS A 2 -55.15 28.60 3.55
CA LYS A 2 -55.27 27.14 3.38
C LYS A 2 -53.95 26.62 2.81
N GLN A 3 -53.15 25.97 3.65
CA GLN A 3 -51.87 25.36 3.24
C GLN A 3 -52.16 24.14 2.35
N ASN A 4 -51.90 24.24 1.05
CA ASN A 4 -51.91 23.10 0.14
C ASN A 4 -50.70 22.21 0.44
N LYS A 5 -50.88 21.20 1.30
CA LYS A 5 -49.88 20.14 1.42
C LYS A 5 -49.96 19.24 0.20
N LYS A 6 -49.12 19.52 -0.81
CA LYS A 6 -48.82 18.55 -1.88
C LYS A 6 -48.04 17.40 -1.22
N GLY A 7 -48.71 16.29 -0.97
CA GLY A 7 -48.07 15.05 -0.53
C GLY A 7 -47.38 14.40 -1.73
N PHE A 8 -46.17 13.88 -1.52
CA PHE A 8 -45.52 12.98 -2.47
C PHE A 8 -46.42 11.78 -2.74
N THR A 9 -46.53 11.36 -4.00
CA THR A 9 -47.27 10.14 -4.33
C THR A 9 -46.37 8.93 -4.09
N LEU A 10 -46.96 7.81 -3.66
CA LEU A 10 -46.21 6.57 -3.44
C LEU A 10 -45.56 6.05 -4.74
N ILE A 11 -46.18 6.31 -5.89
CA ILE A 11 -45.65 5.90 -7.20
C ILE A 11 -44.37 6.65 -7.58
N GLU A 12 -44.27 7.94 -7.24
CA GLU A 12 -43.04 8.73 -7.46
C GLU A 12 -41.88 8.18 -6.63
N LEU A 13 -42.12 7.86 -5.36
CA LEU A 13 -41.10 7.25 -4.50
C LEU A 13 -40.73 5.84 -4.97
N LEU A 14 -41.69 5.06 -5.45
CA LEU A 14 -41.45 3.71 -5.96
C LEU A 14 -40.60 3.73 -7.24
N ALA A 15 -40.86 4.65 -8.17
CA ALA A 15 -40.06 4.78 -9.39
C ALA A 15 -38.59 5.12 -9.08
N VAL A 16 -38.34 6.00 -8.10
CA VAL A 16 -36.99 6.42 -7.72
C VAL A 16 -36.18 5.26 -7.11
N ILE A 17 -36.77 4.49 -6.18
CA ILE A 17 -36.04 3.36 -5.56
C ILE A 17 -35.70 2.27 -6.57
N VAL A 18 -36.54 2.03 -7.58
CA VAL A 18 -36.28 1.05 -8.65
C VAL A 18 -35.07 1.48 -9.48
N ILE A 19 -35.01 2.76 -9.88
CA ILE A 19 -33.87 3.30 -10.64
C ILE A 19 -32.58 3.23 -9.80
N LEU A 20 -32.63 3.62 -8.53
CA LEU A 20 -31.48 3.56 -7.62
C LEU A 20 -30.98 2.12 -7.42
N ALA A 21 -31.90 1.13 -7.34
CA ALA A 21 -31.54 -0.27 -7.21
C ALA A 21 -30.78 -0.80 -8.43
N ILE A 22 -31.20 -0.43 -9.64
CA ILE A 22 -30.51 -0.82 -10.88
C ILE A 22 -29.11 -0.21 -10.96
N ILE A 23 -28.97 1.08 -10.63
CA ILE A 23 -27.67 1.77 -10.61
C ILE A 23 -26.75 1.13 -9.57
N ALA A 24 -27.25 0.87 -8.36
CA ALA A 24 -26.47 0.27 -7.29
C ALA A 24 -25.95 -1.12 -7.67
N LEU A 25 -26.77 -1.94 -8.34
CA LEU A 25 -26.39 -3.28 -8.79
C LEU A 25 -25.15 -3.27 -9.71
N ILE A 26 -25.05 -2.31 -10.63
CA ILE A 26 -23.90 -2.17 -11.54
C ILE A 26 -22.72 -1.47 -10.85
N ALA A 27 -23.00 -0.46 -10.01
CA ALA A 27 -21.97 0.36 -9.39
C ALA A 27 -21.13 -0.41 -8.36
N VAL A 28 -21.74 -1.28 -7.56
CA VAL A 28 -21.04 -2.01 -6.47
C VAL A 28 -19.82 -2.80 -6.97
N PRO A 29 -19.92 -3.73 -7.94
CA PRO A 29 -18.76 -4.50 -8.39
C PRO A 29 -17.66 -3.62 -9.01
N VAL A 30 -18.05 -2.55 -9.73
CA VAL A 30 -17.11 -1.60 -10.34
C VAL A 30 -16.33 -0.84 -9.26
N ILE A 31 -17.02 -0.31 -8.25
CA ILE A 31 -16.40 0.41 -7.14
C ILE A 31 -15.47 -0.52 -6.36
N MET A 32 -15.87 -1.77 -6.12
CA MET A 32 -15.01 -2.76 -5.45
C MET A 32 -13.71 -3.02 -6.22
N ASN A 33 -13.78 -3.11 -7.55
CA ASN A 33 -12.59 -3.27 -8.38
C ASN A 33 -11.68 -2.02 -8.34
N ILE A 34 -12.26 -0.82 -8.39
CA ILE A 34 -11.51 0.44 -8.28
C ILE A 34 -10.78 0.51 -6.92
N ILE A 35 -11.47 0.17 -5.83
CA ILE A 35 -10.87 0.16 -4.48
C ILE A 35 -9.75 -0.87 -4.41
N SER A 36 -9.95 -2.08 -4.96
CA SER A 36 -8.91 -3.12 -4.99
C SER A 36 -7.65 -2.63 -5.73
N ASN A 37 -7.82 -2.04 -6.91
CA ASN A 37 -6.72 -1.50 -7.70
C ASN A 37 -6.02 -0.32 -7.01
N ALA A 38 -6.78 0.54 -6.33
CA ALA A 38 -6.22 1.64 -5.55
C ALA A 38 -5.38 1.12 -4.37
N ARG A 39 -5.88 0.11 -3.64
CA ARG A 39 -5.13 -0.53 -2.54
C ARG A 39 -3.87 -1.23 -3.05
N LYS A 40 -3.95 -1.90 -4.19
CA LYS A 40 -2.83 -2.55 -4.86
C LYS A 40 -1.75 -1.54 -5.27
N SER A 41 -2.15 -0.40 -5.82
CA SER A 41 -1.23 0.67 -6.21
C SER A 41 -0.56 1.29 -4.98
N ALA A 42 -1.34 1.55 -3.92
CA ALA A 42 -0.79 2.04 -2.65
C ALA A 42 0.20 1.05 -2.00
N ALA A 43 -0.01 -0.26 -2.14
CA ALA A 43 0.94 -1.27 -1.69
C ALA A 43 2.26 -1.20 -2.49
N ALA A 44 2.19 -1.00 -3.81
CA ALA A 44 3.37 -0.80 -4.64
C ALA A 44 4.13 0.49 -4.24
N ASP A 45 3.43 1.59 -4.01
CA ASP A 45 4.02 2.86 -3.55
C ASP A 45 4.71 2.71 -2.18
N THR A 46 4.12 1.91 -1.29
CA THR A 46 4.72 1.57 0.00
C THR A 46 6.01 0.78 -0.20
N ALA A 47 6.01 -0.22 -1.09
CA ALA A 47 7.21 -0.99 -1.40
C ALA A 47 8.33 -0.12 -2.00
N TYR A 48 8.01 0.83 -2.90
CA TYR A 48 8.98 1.82 -3.37
C TYR A 48 9.52 2.69 -2.24
N SER A 49 8.66 3.09 -1.30
CA SER A 49 9.08 3.87 -0.13
C SER A 49 10.06 3.11 0.76
N VAL A 50 9.89 1.78 0.90
CA VAL A 50 10.85 0.92 1.61
C VAL A 50 12.19 0.84 0.90
N LEU A 51 12.20 0.69 -0.44
CA LEU A 51 13.44 0.72 -1.22
C LEU A 51 14.17 2.06 -1.05
N ASN A 52 13.45 3.17 -1.18
CA ASN A 52 14.01 4.51 -1.00
C ASN A 52 14.59 4.72 0.41
N ALA A 53 13.95 4.17 1.44
CA ALA A 53 14.47 4.23 2.80
C ALA A 53 15.77 3.44 2.96
N ALA A 54 15.87 2.26 2.33
CA ALA A 54 17.12 1.49 2.30
C ALA A 54 18.23 2.26 1.55
N GLU A 55 17.92 2.92 0.43
CA GLU A 55 18.89 3.77 -0.28
C GLU A 55 19.29 5.01 0.54
N LEU A 56 18.38 5.58 1.33
CA LEU A 56 18.70 6.66 2.24
C LEU A 56 19.65 6.18 3.35
N TYR A 57 19.38 5.00 3.92
CA TYR A 57 20.28 4.36 4.90
C TYR A 57 21.69 4.17 4.36
N TYR A 58 21.84 3.80 3.08
CA TYR A 58 23.15 3.73 2.42
C TYR A 58 23.87 5.08 2.45
N ALA A 59 23.16 6.15 2.06
CA ALA A 59 23.73 7.49 2.03
C ALA A 59 24.15 7.97 3.43
N GLU A 60 23.34 7.70 4.45
CA GLU A 60 23.67 8.01 5.85
C GLU A 60 24.92 7.25 6.32
N GLN A 61 25.02 5.95 6.02
CA GLN A 61 26.18 5.15 6.40
C GLN A 61 27.49 5.62 5.75
N LEU A 62 27.44 6.07 4.50
CA LEU A 62 28.61 6.65 3.83
C LEU A 62 29.04 7.98 4.45
N LEU A 63 28.12 8.74 5.06
CA LEU A 63 28.45 9.99 5.76
C LEU A 63 29.06 9.72 7.14
N GLU A 64 28.53 8.75 7.87
CA GLU A 64 29.02 8.38 9.19
C GLU A 64 30.38 7.66 9.13
N ASN A 65 30.58 6.81 8.12
CA ASN A 65 31.78 5.98 7.96
C ASN A 65 32.46 6.18 6.59
N PRO A 66 32.97 7.38 6.27
CA PRO A 66 33.39 7.76 4.91
C PRO A 66 34.61 7.01 4.36
N ASN A 67 35.35 6.29 5.22
CA ASN A 67 36.55 5.55 4.84
C ASN A 67 36.34 4.02 4.88
N GLU A 68 35.15 3.56 5.24
CA GLU A 68 34.81 2.15 5.32
C GLU A 68 34.02 1.73 4.07
N ALA A 69 34.32 0.55 3.54
CA ALA A 69 33.53 0.00 2.46
C ALA A 69 32.15 -0.42 3.01
N PHE A 70 31.08 0.00 2.36
CA PHE A 70 29.74 -0.41 2.74
C PHE A 70 29.53 -1.91 2.46
N ALA A 71 29.11 -2.65 3.49
CA ALA A 71 28.76 -4.06 3.37
C ALA A 71 27.28 -4.20 2.98
N ALA A 72 27.01 -5.07 1.99
CA ALA A 72 25.64 -5.37 1.60
C ALA A 72 24.82 -5.82 2.81
N THR A 73 23.61 -5.27 2.95
CA THR A 73 22.76 -5.40 4.13
C THR A 73 21.36 -5.83 3.71
N THR A 74 20.79 -6.80 4.41
CA THR A 74 19.41 -7.26 4.18
C THR A 74 18.54 -6.88 5.37
N PHE A 75 17.52 -6.08 5.09
CA PHE A 75 16.46 -5.71 6.02
C PHE A 75 15.34 -6.73 5.95
N THR A 76 15.05 -7.38 7.06
CA THR A 76 14.01 -8.41 7.15
C THR A 76 12.85 -7.90 7.99
N PHE A 77 11.65 -7.95 7.42
CA PHE A 77 10.40 -7.60 8.08
C PHE A 77 9.79 -8.85 8.69
N THR A 78 9.34 -8.77 9.93
CA THR A 78 8.67 -9.88 10.61
C THR A 78 7.56 -9.34 11.51
N THR A 79 6.34 -9.85 11.34
CA THR A 79 5.24 -9.63 12.28
C THR A 79 5.12 -10.83 13.22
N THR A 80 5.11 -10.57 14.53
CA THR A 80 4.78 -11.54 15.57
C THR A 80 3.60 -11.02 16.39
N GLY A 81 2.44 -11.66 16.26
CA GLY A 81 1.19 -11.11 16.80
C GLY A 81 0.82 -9.81 16.08
N ASP A 82 0.63 -8.73 16.84
CA ASP A 82 0.29 -7.40 16.30
C ASP A 82 1.53 -6.49 16.13
N VAL A 83 2.73 -6.98 16.45
CA VAL A 83 3.97 -6.19 16.40
C VAL A 83 4.76 -6.56 15.16
N THR A 84 5.10 -5.54 14.37
CA THR A 84 5.97 -5.68 13.20
C THR A 84 7.33 -5.06 13.50
N THR A 85 8.41 -5.80 13.21
CA THR A 85 9.79 -5.34 13.38
C THR A 85 10.55 -5.43 12.07
N VAL A 86 11.58 -4.61 11.95
CA VAL A 86 12.58 -4.67 10.87
C VAL A 86 13.96 -4.85 11.48
N SER A 87 14.77 -5.74 10.92
CA SER A 87 16.15 -5.97 11.35
C SER A 87 17.09 -6.09 10.15
N PRO A 88 18.22 -5.34 10.12
CA PRO A 88 18.57 -4.26 11.06
C PRO A 88 17.56 -3.10 11.04
N GLU A 89 17.64 -2.19 12.02
CA GLU A 89 16.72 -1.04 12.12
C GLU A 89 16.72 -0.25 10.81
N LEU A 90 15.52 0.07 10.30
CA LEU A 90 15.33 0.87 9.09
C LEU A 90 14.20 1.86 9.35
N GLU A 91 14.49 3.15 9.23
CA GLU A 91 13.50 4.19 9.42
C GLU A 91 12.53 4.22 8.24
N LEU A 92 11.27 3.88 8.50
CA LEU A 92 10.22 3.87 7.50
C LEU A 92 9.13 4.87 7.84
N LYS A 93 8.64 5.57 6.82
CA LYS A 93 7.44 6.40 6.91
C LYS A 93 6.25 5.65 6.33
N GLY A 94 5.15 5.58 7.10
CA GLY A 94 3.91 4.98 6.66
C GLY A 94 3.74 3.52 7.09
N THR A 95 3.04 2.73 6.27
CA THR A 95 2.73 1.32 6.58
C THR A 95 3.98 0.46 6.44
N MET A 96 4.31 -0.30 7.49
CA MET A 96 5.38 -1.30 7.42
C MET A 96 4.88 -2.58 6.72
N PRO A 97 5.70 -3.22 5.87
CA PRO A 97 5.44 -4.58 5.43
C PRO A 97 5.36 -5.54 6.61
N THR A 98 4.43 -6.48 6.59
CA THR A 98 4.28 -7.48 7.67
C THR A 98 5.31 -8.60 7.58
N SER A 99 5.84 -8.83 6.38
CA SER A 99 6.92 -9.77 6.14
C SER A 99 7.63 -9.47 4.83
N GLY A 100 8.73 -10.19 4.60
CA GLY A 100 9.56 -10.06 3.40
C GLY A 100 10.92 -9.46 3.73
N SER A 101 11.72 -9.21 2.69
CA SER A 101 13.03 -8.61 2.88
C SER A 101 13.46 -7.75 1.70
N VAL A 102 14.23 -6.71 2.03
CA VAL A 102 14.89 -5.83 1.07
C VAL A 102 16.38 -5.96 1.27
N THR A 103 17.13 -6.14 0.19
CA THR A 103 18.59 -6.17 0.22
C THR A 103 19.13 -4.92 -0.45
N LEU A 104 19.98 -4.22 0.30
CA LEU A 104 20.79 -3.11 -0.15
C LEU A 104 22.19 -3.64 -0.48
N THR A 105 22.58 -3.51 -1.74
CA THR A 105 23.90 -3.96 -2.23
C THR A 105 25.02 -3.00 -1.81
N SER A 106 26.28 -3.45 -1.93
CA SER A 106 27.47 -2.63 -1.67
C SER A 106 27.52 -1.33 -2.49
N ASP A 107 26.88 -1.35 -3.66
CA ASP A 107 26.83 -0.24 -4.62
C ASP A 107 25.64 0.70 -4.36
N GLY A 108 24.94 0.54 -3.23
CA GLY A 108 23.84 1.40 -2.82
C GLY A 108 22.50 1.13 -3.52
N LYS A 109 22.37 0.04 -4.28
CA LYS A 109 21.10 -0.33 -4.92
C LYS A 109 20.25 -1.19 -4.00
N ALA A 110 19.02 -0.76 -3.72
CA ALA A 110 18.04 -1.53 -2.98
C ALA A 110 17.19 -2.42 -3.92
N SER A 111 16.84 -3.62 -3.46
CA SER A 111 16.01 -4.56 -4.21
C SER A 111 15.20 -5.44 -3.27
N ILE A 112 14.01 -5.89 -3.69
CA ILE A 112 13.20 -6.82 -2.90
C ILE A 112 13.80 -8.22 -3.03
N SER A 113 14.33 -8.76 -1.93
CA SER A 113 14.95 -10.10 -1.88
C SER A 113 13.97 -11.20 -1.49
N ALA A 114 12.91 -10.85 -0.75
CA ALA A 114 11.74 -11.70 -0.51
C ALA A 114 10.49 -10.84 -0.56
N ALA A 115 9.40 -11.35 -1.14
CA ALA A 115 8.19 -10.59 -1.39
C ALA A 115 7.70 -9.89 -0.11
N LEU A 116 7.40 -8.60 -0.25
CA LEU A 116 6.90 -7.76 0.84
C LEU A 116 5.38 -7.93 0.94
N GLU A 117 4.91 -8.34 2.11
CA GLU A 117 3.48 -8.44 2.38
C GLU A 117 2.96 -7.11 2.91
N ILE A 118 2.14 -6.42 2.12
CA ILE A 118 1.66 -5.05 2.41
C ILE A 118 0.14 -5.00 2.21
N ASN A 119 -0.60 -4.75 3.29
CA ASN A 119 -2.07 -4.59 3.26
C ASN A 119 -2.83 -5.75 2.58
N GLY A 120 -2.26 -6.97 2.64
CA GLY A 120 -2.82 -8.18 2.02
C GLY A 120 -2.40 -8.42 0.57
N PHE A 121 -1.43 -7.66 0.05
CA PHE A 121 -0.83 -7.88 -1.26
C PHE A 121 0.63 -8.31 -1.11
N SER A 122 1.06 -9.22 -1.98
CA SER A 122 2.46 -9.66 -2.06
C SER A 122 3.18 -8.87 -3.15
N CYS A 123 4.14 -8.04 -2.77
CA CYS A 123 4.86 -7.13 -3.67
C CYS A 123 6.30 -7.63 -3.92
N SER A 124 6.67 -7.75 -5.20
CA SER A 124 8.00 -8.22 -5.62
C SER A 124 8.49 -7.49 -6.86
N GLY A 125 9.81 -7.50 -7.09
CA GLY A 125 10.46 -6.83 -8.21
C GLY A 125 11.72 -6.08 -7.80
N VAL A 126 12.53 -5.69 -8.80
CA VAL A 126 13.79 -4.94 -8.60
C VAL A 126 13.69 -3.54 -9.20
N GLU A 127 13.40 -3.44 -10.50
CA GLU A 127 13.25 -2.15 -11.20
C GLU A 127 11.78 -1.73 -11.36
N THR A 128 10.86 -2.71 -11.40
CA THR A 128 9.42 -2.47 -11.47
C THR A 128 8.75 -3.35 -10.44
N ILE A 129 8.10 -2.73 -9.46
CA ILE A 129 7.39 -3.45 -8.41
C ILE A 129 6.03 -3.88 -8.94
N THR A 130 5.76 -5.17 -8.81
CA THR A 130 4.45 -5.76 -9.06
C THR A 130 3.91 -6.32 -7.75
N CYS A 131 2.70 -5.92 -7.39
CA CYS A 131 1.96 -6.52 -6.29
C CYS A 131 0.90 -7.49 -6.84
N SER A 132 0.52 -8.51 -6.09
CA SER A 132 -0.57 -9.43 -6.41
C SER A 132 -1.36 -9.81 -5.18
#